data_AF-A0A1J5CV60-F1
#
_entry.id   AF-A0A1J5CV60-F1
#
_cell.length_a   1.000
_cell.length_b   1.000
_cell.length_c   1.000
_cell.angle_alpha   90.00
_cell.angle_beta   90.00
_cell.angle_gamma   90.00
#
_symmetry.space_group_name_H-M   'P 1'
#
loop_
_entity.id
_entity.type
_entity.pdbx_description
1 polymer ?
#
loop_
_entity_poly.entity_id
_entity_poly.type
_entity_poly.pdbx_seq_one_letter_code
_entity_poly.pdbx_strand_id
1 'polypeptide(L)' 'MSEIQERLPILLDYWIEHNREHEQEFRDWADKAAALSSEVAQQLQEAAARMAAASSDLEKARQTLAKNKEGY' A
#
# COMPACT_ATOMS: atom_id res chain seq x y z
N MET A 1 21.19 -2.49 17.36
CA MET A 1 19.80 -2.43 17.87
C MET A 1 19.12 -3.75 17.55
N SER A 2 17.85 -3.97 17.88
CA SER A 2 17.21 -5.24 17.46
C SER A 2 16.99 -5.25 15.94
N GLU A 3 17.01 -6.44 15.31
CA GLU A 3 16.71 -6.60 13.88
C GLU A 3 15.40 -5.89 13.50
N ILE A 4 14.40 -5.95 14.37
CA ILE A 4 13.10 -5.28 14.18
C ILE A 4 13.26 -3.76 14.13
N GLN A 5 14.07 -3.15 15.02
CA GLN A 5 14.25 -1.69 15.08
C GLN A 5 14.98 -1.11 13.87
N GLU A 6 15.83 -1.89 13.21
CA GLU A 6 16.61 -1.51 12.04
C GLU A 6 15.90 -1.85 10.72
N ARG A 7 15.29 -3.04 10.64
CA ARG A 7 14.75 -3.59 9.39
C ARG A 7 13.29 -3.24 9.15
N LEU A 8 12.45 -3.23 10.18
CA LEU A 8 11.00 -3.00 10.01
C LEU A 8 10.68 -1.62 9.41
N PRO A 9 11.35 -0.52 9.78
CA PRO A 9 11.15 0.76 9.10
C PRO A 9 11.38 0.61 7.58
N ILE A 10 12.54 0.11 7.17
CA ILE A 10 12.92 -0.04 5.76
C ILE A 10 11.86 -0.85 5.00
N LEU A 11 11.37 -1.94 5.59
CA LEU A 11 10.32 -2.77 5.01
C LEU A 11 9.00 -2.02 4.86
N LEU A 12 8.59 -1.24 5.87
CA LEU A 12 7.36 -0.44 5.80
C LEU A 12 7.42 0.58 4.66
N ASP A 13 8.54 1.29 4.50
CA ASP A 13 8.68 2.26 3.40
C ASP A 13 8.62 1.56 2.04
N TYR A 14 9.31 0.42 1.91
CA TYR A 14 9.31 -0.39 0.69
C TYR A 14 7.90 -0.90 0.34
N TRP A 15 7.16 -1.44 1.30
CA TRP A 15 5.80 -1.95 1.06
C TRP A 15 4.81 -0.84 0.73
N ILE A 16 4.91 0.33 1.36
CA ILE A 16 4.05 1.48 1.05
C ILE A 16 4.25 1.90 -0.42
N GLU A 17 5.50 2.01 -0.86
CA GLU A 17 5.80 2.40 -2.23
C GLU A 17 5.30 1.34 -3.23
N HIS A 18 5.61 0.07 -2.98
CA HIS A 18 5.20 -1.01 -3.87
C HIS A 18 3.68 -1.17 -3.95
N ASN A 19 2.97 -0.97 -2.84
CA ASN A 19 1.51 -0.98 -2.83
C ASN A 19 0.93 0.16 -3.68
N ARG A 20 1.55 1.35 -3.69
CA ARG A 20 1.12 2.46 -4.55
C ARG A 20 1.33 2.15 -6.04
N GLU A 21 2.43 1.50 -6.39
CA GLU A 21 2.67 1.01 -7.75
C GLU A 21 1.57 0.03 -8.19
N HIS A 22 1.24 -0.95 -7.34
CA HIS A 22 0.16 -1.90 -7.59
C HIS A 22 -1.22 -1.24 -7.67
N GLU A 23 -1.52 -0.31 -6.77
CA GLU A 23 -2.76 0.46 -6.81
C GLU A 23 -2.91 1.14 -8.17
N GLN A 24 -1.88 1.86 -8.62
CA GLN A 24 -1.91 2.57 -9.90
C GLN A 24 -2.09 1.60 -11.08
N GLU A 25 -1.33 0.50 -11.09
CA GLU A 25 -1.42 -0.51 -12.14
C GLU A 25 -2.82 -1.13 -12.21
N PHE A 26 -3.44 -1.43 -11.08
CA PHE A 26 -4.80 -1.97 -11.04
C PHE A 26 -5.83 -0.97 -11.56
N ARG A 27 -5.68 0.33 -11.26
CA ARG A 27 -6.56 1.38 -11.80
C ARG A 27 -6.41 1.51 -13.32
N ASP A 28 -5.18 1.53 -13.81
CA ASP A 28 -4.90 1.61 -15.25
C ASP A 28 -5.49 0.43 -16.02
N TRP A 29 -5.45 -0.77 -15.44
CA TRP A 29 -6.04 -1.97 -16.04
C TRP A 29 -7.55 -2.03 -15.90
N ALA A 30 -8.13 -1.48 -14.82
CA ALA A 30 -9.57 -1.36 -14.71
C ALA A 30 -10.15 -0.50 -15.85
N ASP A 31 -9.50 0.62 -16.16
CA ASP A 31 -9.91 1.52 -17.24
C ASP A 31 -9.84 0.83 -18.61
N LYS A 32 -8.78 0.05 -18.85
CA LYS A 32 -8.64 -0.77 -20.07
C LYS A 32 -9.68 -1.91 -20.14
N ALA A 33 -9.95 -2.55 -19.01
CA ALA A 33 -10.87 -3.68 -18.91
C ALA A 33 -12.35 -3.27 -19.04
N ALA A 34 -12.68 -2.00 -18.79
CA ALA A 34 -14.06 -1.51 -18.88
C ALA A 34 -14.69 -1.72 -20.27
N ALA A 35 -13.88 -1.72 -21.33
CA ALA A 35 -14.33 -2.00 -22.70
C ALA A 35 -14.63 -3.49 -22.95
N LEU A 36 -14.09 -4.39 -22.13
CA LEU A 36 -14.23 -5.85 -22.27
C LEU A 36 -15.26 -6.41 -21.30
N SER A 37 -15.23 -5.97 -20.04
CA SER A 37 -16.15 -6.40 -18.98
C SER A 37 -16.19 -5.36 -17.87
N SER A 38 -17.38 -4.80 -17.63
CA SER A 38 -17.62 -3.88 -16.52
C SER A 38 -17.39 -4.56 -15.16
N GLU A 39 -17.68 -5.86 -15.05
CA GLU A 39 -17.49 -6.61 -13.81
C GLU A 39 -16.00 -6.77 -13.48
N VAL A 40 -15.16 -7.12 -14.47
CA VAL A 40 -13.71 -7.23 -14.27
C VAL A 40 -13.11 -5.85 -13.94
N ALA A 41 -13.54 -4.80 -14.63
CA ALA A 41 -13.12 -3.44 -14.31
C ALA A 41 -13.46 -3.04 -12.87
N GLN A 42 -14.67 -3.38 -12.40
CA GLN A 42 -15.07 -3.12 -11.02
C GLN A 42 -14.21 -3.90 -10.02
N GLN A 43 -13.95 -5.18 -10.26
CA GLN A 43 -13.11 -6.00 -9.39
C GLN A 43 -11.67 -5.47 -9.29
N LEU A 44 -11.12 -4.95 -10.39
CA LEU A 44 -9.80 -4.29 -10.41
C LEU A 44 -9.81 -2.97 -9.62
N GLN A 45 -10.86 -2.15 -9.74
CA GLN A 45 -11.01 -0.95 -8.91
C GLN A 45 -11.14 -1.29 -7.41
N GLU A 46 -11.86 -2.35 -7.06
CA GLU A 46 -11.96 -2.83 -5.68
C GLU A 46 -10.60 -3.32 -5.15
N ALA A 47 -9.81 -4.02 -5.98
CA ALA A 47 -8.46 -4.42 -5.63
C ALA A 47 -7.55 -3.21 -5.39
N ALA A 48 -7.61 -2.19 -6.25
CA ALA A 48 -6.88 -0.94 -6.08
C ALA A 48 -7.26 -0.23 -4.77
N ALA A 49 -8.56 -0.15 -4.46
CA ALA A 49 -9.03 0.47 -3.22
C ALA A 49 -8.55 -0.27 -1.96
N ARG A 50 -8.50 -1.60 -2.00
CA ARG A 50 -7.94 -2.41 -0.89
C ARG A 50 -6.44 -2.20 -0.75
N MET A 51 -5.72 -2.04 -1.86
CA MET A 51 -4.29 -1.74 -1.84
C MET A 51 -4.01 -0.37 -1.22
N ALA A 52 -4.81 0.65 -1.58
CA ALA A 52 -4.75 1.99 -0.97
C ALA A 52 -4.99 1.95 0.55
N ALA A 53 -5.99 1.17 0.99
CA ALA A 53 -6.29 0.98 2.40
C ALA A 53 -5.11 0.33 3.15
N ALA A 54 -4.51 -0.70 2.57
CA ALA A 54 -3.32 -1.34 3.12
C ALA A 54 -2.15 -0.35 3.25
N SER A 55 -1.88 0.46 2.22
CA SER A 55 -0.86 1.53 2.27
C SER A 55 -1.11 2.51 3.42
N SER A 56 -2.35 2.95 3.63
CA SER A 56 -2.70 3.86 4.73
C SER A 56 -2.43 3.24 6.10
N ASP A 57 -2.72 1.96 6.29
CA ASP A 57 -2.46 1.27 7.56
C ASP A 57 -0.95 1.07 7.80
N LEU A 58 -0.17 0.81 6.75
CA LEU A 58 1.29 0.75 6.83
C LEU A 58 1.90 2.12 7.16
N GLU A 59 1.39 3.21 6.59
CA GLU A 59 1.80 4.58 6.92
C GLU A 59 1.56 4.89 8.40
N LYS A 60 0.39 4.53 8.94
CA LYS A 60 0.10 4.67 10.38
C LYS A 60 1.05 3.86 11.25
N ALA A 61 1.37 2.63 10.83
CA ALA A 61 2.34 1.78 11.53
C ALA A 61 3.73 2.43 11.53
N ARG A 62 4.17 2.98 10.39
CA ARG A 62 5.46 3.68 10.24
C ARG A 62 5.53 4.94 11.12
N GLN A 63 4.47 5.74 11.14
CA GLN A 63 4.39 6.93 11.99
C GLN A 63 4.42 6.59 13.48
N THR A 64 3.69 5.54 13.89
CA THR A 64 3.69 5.07 15.28
C THR A 64 5.07 4.58 15.69
N LEU A 65 5.75 3.83 14.81
CA LEU A 65 7.11 3.34 15.05
C LEU A 65 8.12 4.48 15.20
N ALA A 66 7.99 5.56 14.43
CA ALA A 66 8.84 6.75 14.52
C ALA A 66 8.64 7.52 15.84
N LYS A 67 7.39 7.79 16.23
CA LYS A 67 7.06 8.49 17.49
C LYS A 67 7.62 7.79 18.73
N ASN A 68 7.59 6.45 18.73
CA ASN A 68 8.14 5.66 19.83
C ASN A 68 9.67 5.72 19.94
N LYS A 69 10.39 6.18 18.89
CA LYS A 69 11.84 6.42 18.93
C LYS A 69 12.21 7.81 19.44
N GLU A 70 11.33 8.81 19.32
CA GLU A 70 11.57 10.20 19.75
C GLU A 70 11.19 10.46 21.21
N GLY A 71 10.34 9.61 21.80
CA GLY A 71 9.89 9.72 23.20
C GLY A 71 10.80 9.04 24.23
N TYR A 72 12.03 8.68 23.87
CA TYR A 72 13.01 8.01 24.73
C TYR A 72 14.34 8.77 24.78
#